data_AF-A0A2E3M9B6-F1
#
_entry.id   AF-A0A2E3M9B6-F1
#
_cell.length_a   1.000
_cell.length_b   1.000
_cell.length_c   1.000
_cell.angle_alpha   90.00
_cell.angle_beta   90.00
_cell.angle_gamma   90.00
#
_symmetry.space_group_name_H-M   'P 1'
#
loop_
_entity.id
_entity.type
_entity.pdbx_description
1 polymer ?
#
loop_
_entity_poly.entity_id
_entity_poly.type
_entity_poly.pdbx_seq_one_letter_code
_entity_poly.pdbx_strand_id
1 'polypeptide(L)'
;MKKTIYSILKGTYLVNAGAYKKWRLILFFSSLALVMIASSHSADSKVHHIAKLHEDVKALRSEYVEKRAQLMGLKMESNLRDRMKHQDLFPSPTPPLKIVIASNTDKP
;
A
#
# COMPACT_ATOMS: atom_id res chain seq x y z
N MET A 1 55.19 11.16 5.18
CA MET A 1 53.76 11.01 5.56
C MET A 1 53.33 11.98 6.67
N LYS A 2 54.02 12.05 7.82
CA LYS A 2 53.64 12.94 8.95
C LYS A 2 53.58 14.44 8.58
N LYS A 3 54.53 14.96 7.79
CA LYS A 3 54.55 16.36 7.34
C LYS A 3 53.36 16.76 6.46
N THR A 4 52.82 15.83 5.66
CA THR A 4 51.67 16.08 4.76
C THR A 4 50.37 16.23 5.54
N ILE A 5 50.17 15.39 6.56
CA ILE A 5 49.01 15.49 7.47
C ILE A 5 49.12 16.79 8.30
N TYR A 6 50.33 17.13 8.76
CA TYR A 6 50.58 18.34 9.54
C TYR A 6 50.37 19.64 8.74
N SER A 7 50.67 19.65 7.43
CA SER A 7 50.44 20.81 6.56
C SER A 7 48.98 20.98 6.12
N ILE A 8 48.21 19.89 6.12
CA ILE A 8 46.75 19.93 5.98
C ILE A 8 46.12 20.53 7.24
N LEU A 9 46.57 20.10 8.42
CA LEU A 9 46.05 20.57 9.71
C LEU A 9 46.42 22.04 10.01
N LYS A 10 47.62 22.49 9.59
CA LYS A 10 48.05 23.90 9.66
C LYS A 10 47.41 24.81 8.61
N GLY A 11 46.49 24.31 7.76
CA GLY A 11 45.79 25.13 6.77
C GLY A 11 46.65 25.62 5.61
N THR A 12 47.93 25.23 5.53
CA THR A 12 48.84 25.62 4.45
C THR A 12 48.35 25.09 3.10
N TYR A 13 47.57 24.01 3.10
CA TYR A 13 46.94 23.45 1.90
C TYR A 13 45.79 24.32 1.34
N LEU A 14 45.18 25.18 2.16
CA LEU A 14 44.10 26.12 1.79
C LEU A 14 44.62 27.50 1.35
N VAL A 15 45.86 27.89 1.68
CA VAL A 15 46.43 29.23 1.42
C VAL A 15 47.44 29.25 0.27
N ASN A 16 47.98 28.10 -0.13
CA ASN A 16 48.99 28.04 -1.20
C ASN A 16 48.39 28.21 -2.61
N ALA A 17 49.20 28.59 -3.60
CA ALA A 17 48.81 28.84 -4.99
C ALA A 17 47.99 27.65 -5.55
N GLY A 18 46.68 27.86 -5.76
CA GLY A 18 45.69 26.82 -6.09
C GLY A 18 44.56 26.64 -5.05
N ALA A 19 44.57 27.43 -3.97
CA ALA A 19 43.55 27.52 -2.92
C ALA A 19 42.10 27.50 -3.43
N TYR A 20 41.81 28.25 -4.49
CA TYR A 20 40.46 28.40 -5.04
C TYR A 20 39.82 27.06 -5.48
N LYS A 21 40.60 26.20 -6.17
CA LYS A 21 40.09 24.89 -6.63
C LYS A 21 39.77 23.95 -5.46
N LYS A 22 40.52 24.06 -4.35
CA LYS A 22 40.34 23.26 -3.14
C LYS A 22 39.18 23.75 -2.27
N TRP A 23 39.01 25.06 -2.14
CA TRP A 23 37.84 25.66 -1.49
C TRP A 23 36.53 25.25 -2.17
N ARG A 24 36.49 25.28 -3.51
CA ARG A 24 35.34 24.80 -4.28
C ARG A 24 35.03 23.32 -4.01
N LEU A 25 36.06 22.48 -3.85
CA LEU A 25 35.90 21.06 -3.53
C LEU A 25 35.33 20.84 -2.11
N ILE A 26 35.82 21.59 -1.12
CA ILE A 26 35.32 21.50 0.26
C ILE A 26 33.86 21.94 0.34
N LEU A 27 33.51 23.05 -0.32
CA LEU A 27 32.13 23.51 -0.42
C LEU A 27 31.23 22.50 -1.14
N PHE A 28 31.74 21.84 -2.18
CA PHE A 28 31.02 20.77 -2.86
C PHE A 28 30.68 19.63 -1.90
N PHE A 29 31.66 19.07 -1.17
CA PHE A 29 31.40 18.00 -0.20
C PHE A 29 30.50 18.44 0.97
N SER A 30 30.65 19.68 1.45
CA SER A 30 29.78 20.24 2.50
C SER A 30 28.33 20.36 2.01
N SER A 31 28.12 20.86 0.78
CA SER A 31 26.79 20.93 0.17
C SER A 31 26.20 19.54 -0.05
N LEU A 32 27.02 18.57 -0.47
CA LEU A 32 26.58 17.20 -0.70
C LEU A 32 26.16 16.52 0.61
N ALA A 33 26.89 16.77 1.71
CA ALA A 33 26.52 16.29 3.04
C ALA A 33 25.17 16.88 3.50
N LEU A 34 24.94 18.18 3.27
CA LEU A 34 23.65 18.82 3.56
C LEU A 34 22.50 18.21 2.75
N VAL A 35 22.71 17.98 1.46
CA VAL A 35 21.72 17.31 0.58
C VAL A 35 21.42 15.90 1.08
N MET A 36 22.44 15.16 1.52
CA MET A 36 22.28 13.80 2.02
C MET A 36 21.45 13.77 3.32
N ILE A 37 21.72 14.69 4.25
CA ILE A 37 20.94 14.83 5.49
C ILE A 37 19.48 15.17 5.18
N ALA A 38 19.26 16.15 4.29
CA ALA A 38 17.91 16.57 3.90
C ALA A 38 17.12 15.45 3.20
N SER A 39 17.79 14.69 2.33
CA SER A 39 17.19 13.55 1.63
C SER A 39 16.79 12.44 2.60
N SER A 40 17.63 12.12 3.58
CA SER A 40 17.31 11.10 4.60
C SER A 40 16.08 11.49 5.40
N HIS A 41 15.98 12.75 5.84
CA HIS A 41 14.83 13.19 6.63
C HIS A 41 13.51 13.12 5.83
N SER A 42 13.54 13.44 4.53
CA SER A 42 12.39 13.27 3.63
C SER A 42 11.99 11.80 3.46
N ALA A 43 12.98 10.89 3.42
CA ALA A 43 12.71 9.45 3.36
C ALA A 43 12.02 8.96 4.64
N ASP A 44 12.48 9.39 5.82
CA ASP A 44 11.88 8.99 7.10
C ASP A 44 10.41 9.42 7.21
N SER A 45 10.11 10.67 6.81
CA SER A 45 8.73 11.18 6.78
C SER A 45 7.83 10.36 5.87
N LYS A 46 8.33 9.97 4.69
CA LYS A 46 7.59 9.10 3.75
C LYS A 46 7.35 7.71 4.34
N VAL A 47 8.33 7.12 5.03
CA VAL A 47 8.19 5.81 5.67
C VAL A 47 7.09 5.83 6.74
N HIS A 48 7.05 6.86 7.59
CA HIS A 48 5.97 7.00 8.56
C HIS A 48 4.59 7.15 7.91
N HIS A 49 4.51 7.90 6.80
CA HIS A 49 3.28 8.01 6.04
C HIS A 49 2.83 6.67 5.43
N ILE A 50 3.77 5.89 4.87
CA ILE A 50 3.51 4.55 4.34
C ILE A 50 3.01 3.61 5.46
N ALA A 51 3.64 3.66 6.64
CA ALA A 51 3.22 2.85 7.78
C ALA A 51 1.77 3.16 8.21
N LYS A 52 1.39 4.44 8.23
CA LYS A 52 0.01 4.85 8.50
C LYS A 52 -0.97 4.31 7.45
N LEU A 53 -0.66 4.49 6.17
CA LEU A 53 -1.49 3.98 5.06
C LEU A 53 -1.64 2.46 5.11
N HIS A 54 -0.58 1.74 5.48
CA HIS A 54 -0.62 0.29 5.61
C HIS A 54 -1.58 -0.16 6.71
N GLU A 55 -1.59 0.53 7.85
CA GLU A 55 -2.55 0.23 8.92
C GLU A 55 -3.99 0.50 8.50
N ASP A 56 -4.23 1.61 7.77
CA ASP A 56 -5.56 1.92 7.23
C ASP A 56 -6.05 0.82 6.26
N VAL A 57 -5.18 0.35 5.36
CA VAL A 57 -5.50 -0.76 4.43
C VAL A 57 -5.81 -2.04 5.19
N LYS A 58 -5.05 -2.35 6.24
CA LYS A 58 -5.25 -3.53 7.07
C LYS A 58 -6.58 -3.46 7.82
N ALA A 59 -6.93 -2.30 8.38
CA ALA A 59 -8.22 -2.07 9.01
C ALA A 59 -9.37 -2.31 8.02
N LEU A 60 -9.31 -1.72 6.82
CA LEU A 60 -10.33 -1.88 5.78
C LEU A 60 -10.47 -3.34 5.32
N ARG A 61 -9.35 -4.05 5.18
CA ARG A 61 -9.36 -5.47 4.82
C ARG A 61 -10.01 -6.33 5.91
N SER A 62 -9.79 -5.98 7.17
CA SER A 62 -10.40 -6.67 8.30
C SER A 62 -11.91 -6.45 8.31
N GLU A 63 -12.37 -5.22 8.07
CA GLU A 63 -13.79 -4.90 7.91
C GLU A 63 -14.41 -5.65 6.73
N TYR A 64 -13.73 -5.71 5.58
CA TYR A 64 -14.22 -6.46 4.41
C TYR A 64 -14.44 -7.95 4.73
N VAL A 65 -13.49 -8.58 5.43
CA VAL A 65 -13.60 -10.00 5.80
C VAL A 65 -14.76 -10.22 6.76
N GLU A 66 -14.91 -9.36 7.77
CA GLU A 66 -16.03 -9.38 8.72
C GLU A 66 -17.38 -9.27 8.00
N LYS A 67 -17.54 -8.26 7.14
CA LYS A 67 -18.77 -8.05 6.35
C LYS A 67 -19.06 -9.22 5.41
N ARG A 68 -18.04 -9.78 4.77
CA ARG A 68 -18.19 -10.95 3.91
C ARG A 68 -18.67 -12.16 4.70
N ALA A 69 -18.13 -12.40 5.90
CA ALA A 69 -18.58 -13.48 6.77
C ALA A 69 -20.03 -13.29 7.20
N GLN A 70 -20.42 -12.07 7.58
CA GLN A 70 -21.82 -11.73 7.93
C GLN A 70 -22.78 -11.98 6.75
N LEU A 71 -22.41 -11.54 5.54
CA LEU A 71 -23.21 -11.80 4.33
C LEU A 71 -23.34 -13.29 4.04
N MET A 72 -22.26 -14.05 4.19
CA MET A 72 -22.29 -15.49 3.99
C MET A 72 -23.22 -16.16 5.01
N GLY A 73 -23.18 -15.73 6.27
CA GLY A 73 -24.10 -16.19 7.31
C GLY A 73 -25.56 -15.90 6.98
N LEU A 74 -25.87 -14.71 6.46
CA LEU A 74 -27.22 -14.36 6.01
C LEU A 74 -27.67 -15.15 4.78
N LYS A 75 -26.75 -15.47 3.86
CA LYS A 75 -27.01 -16.26 2.66
C LYS A 75 -27.14 -17.76 2.93
N MET A 76 -26.71 -18.25 4.10
CA MET A 76 -26.79 -19.67 4.43
C MET A 76 -28.23 -20.17 4.32
N GLU A 77 -28.42 -21.23 3.55
CA GLU A 77 -29.74 -21.81 3.29
C GLU A 77 -30.44 -22.26 4.58
N SER A 78 -29.70 -22.78 5.55
CA SER A 78 -30.23 -23.13 6.88
C SER A 78 -30.82 -21.92 7.60
N ASN A 79 -30.08 -20.81 7.67
CA ASN A 79 -30.56 -19.55 8.26
C ASN A 79 -31.77 -19.00 7.50
N LEU A 80 -31.75 -19.08 6.17
CA LEU A 80 -32.87 -18.64 5.35
C LEU A 80 -34.12 -19.49 5.59
N ARG A 81 -33.98 -20.82 5.63
CA ARG A 81 -35.08 -21.77 5.91
C ARG A 81 -35.68 -21.54 7.29
N ASP A 82 -34.85 -21.35 8.31
CA ASP A 82 -35.33 -21.11 9.68
C ASP A 82 -36.13 -19.80 9.78
N ARG A 83 -35.66 -18.74 9.12
CA ARG A 83 -36.39 -17.44 9.07
C ARG A 83 -37.67 -17.52 8.24
N MET A 84 -37.63 -18.20 7.09
CA MET A 84 -38.80 -18.35 6.20
C MET A 84 -39.88 -19.27 6.77
N LYS A 85 -39.52 -20.20 7.68
CA LYS A 85 -40.47 -21.05 8.39
C LYS A 85 -41.47 -20.25 9.24
N HIS A 86 -41.06 -19.10 9.80
CA HIS A 86 -41.98 -18.20 10.50
C HIS A 86 -42.99 -17.49 9.59
N GLN A 87 -42.75 -17.50 8.27
CA GLN A 87 -43.63 -16.93 7.25
C GLN A 87 -44.39 -18.02 6.48
N ASP A 88 -44.42 -19.27 7.00
CA ASP A 88 -45.03 -20.45 6.35
C ASP A 88 -44.50 -20.76 4.93
N LEU A 89 -43.29 -20.31 4.62
CA LEU A 89 -42.62 -20.56 3.35
C LEU A 89 -41.69 -21.77 3.47
N PHE A 90 -41.90 -22.77 2.61
CA PHE A 90 -41.15 -24.03 2.60
C PHE A 90 -40.48 -24.27 1.24
N PRO A 91 -39.29 -24.87 1.21
CA PRO A 91 -38.67 -25.30 -0.05
C PRO A 91 -39.53 -26.36 -0.73
N SER A 92 -39.66 -26.26 -2.06
CA SER A 92 -40.38 -27.26 -2.85
C SER A 92 -39.65 -28.60 -2.79
N PRO A 93 -40.34 -29.71 -2.46
CA PRO A 93 -39.76 -31.05 -2.53
C PRO A 93 -39.58 -31.54 -3.98
N THR A 94 -40.32 -30.94 -4.92
CA THR A 94 -40.25 -31.27 -6.34
C THR A 94 -39.49 -30.20 -7.13
N PRO A 95 -38.63 -30.60 -8.08
CA PRO A 95 -37.91 -29.64 -8.92
C PRO A 95 -38.87 -28.88 -9.85
N PRO A 96 -38.56 -27.63 -10.23
CA PRO A 96 -39.38 -26.85 -11.13
C PRO A 96 -39.38 -27.45 -12.55
N LEU A 97 -40.53 -27.45 -13.21
CA LEU A 97 -40.62 -27.86 -14.62
C LEU A 97 -40.10 -26.75 -15.54
N LYS A 98 -39.15 -27.10 -16.41
CA LYS A 98 -38.69 -26.22 -17.49
C LYS A 98 -39.71 -26.25 -18.62
N ILE A 99 -40.49 -25.19 -18.76
CA ILE A 99 -41.38 -25.00 -19.92
C ILE A 99 -40.53 -24.46 -21.07
N VAL A 100 -40.31 -25.28 -22.10
CA VAL A 100 -39.69 -24.85 -23.35
C VAL A 100 -40.80 -24.61 -24.36
N ILE A 101 -40.99 -23.36 -24.77
CA ILE A 101 -41.97 -22.99 -25.78
C ILE A 101 -41.35 -23.25 -27.15
N ALA A 102 -41.83 -24.26 -27.88
CA ALA A 102 -41.52 -24.39 -29.30
C ALA A 102 -42.36 -23.35 -30.05
N SER A 103 -41.71 -22.37 -30.68
CA SER A 103 -42.38 -21.48 -31.63
C SER A 103 -42.81 -22.33 -32.82
N ASN A 104 -44.11 -22.59 -32.92
CA ASN A 104 -44.70 -23.34 -34.00
C ASN A 104 -44.70 -22.48 -35.27
N THR A 105 -43.64 -22.60 -36.08
CA THR A 105 -43.65 -22.18 -37.48
C THR A 105 -44.14 -23.36 -38.30
N ASP A 106 -45.43 -23.67 -38.19
CA ASP A 106 -46.18 -24.40 -39.20
C ASP A 106 -47.67 -24.11 -38.95
N LYS A 107 -48.20 -23.18 -39.74
CA LYS A 107 -49.62 -23.09 -40.04
C LYS A 107 -49.76 -23.08 -41.57
N PRO A 108 -50.80 -23.76 -42.11
CA PRO A 108 -50.95 -24.10 -43.52
C PRO A 108 -51.26 -22.90 -44.41
#